data_AF-A0A1F8U2X5-F1
#
_entry.id   AF-A0A1F8U2X5-F1
#
_cell.length_a   1.000
_cell.length_b   1.000
_cell.length_c   1.000
_cell.angle_alpha   90.00
_cell.angle_beta   90.00
_cell.angle_gamma   90.00
#
_symmetry.space_group_name_H-M   'P 1'
#
loop_
_entity.id
_entity.type
_entity.pdbx_description
1 polymer ?
#
loop_
_entity_poly.entity_id
_entity_poly.type
_entity_poly.pdbx_seq_one_letter_code
_entity_poly.pdbx_strand_id
1 'polypeptide(L)' 'MITDYSTHGYLCDVIIDEQYRGMGIGKALMTYIMEYPALQDVRTMCLMTNDAHKLYENYGFANMKDPGKFMMKRK' A
#
# COMPACT_ATOMS: atom_id res chain seq x y z
N MET A 1 7.86 -2.63 2.37
CA MET A 1 6.87 -3.68 2.06
C MET A 1 7.33 -5.00 2.66
N ILE A 2 6.41 -5.71 3.29
CA ILE A 2 6.65 -7.01 3.92
C ILE A 2 5.82 -8.03 3.14
N THR A 3 6.44 -9.07 2.60
CA THR A 3 5.73 -10.05 1.76
C THR A 3 6.41 -11.41 1.77
N ASP A 4 5.61 -12.46 1.52
CA ASP A 4 6.06 -13.81 1.22
C ASP A 4 6.29 -14.05 -0.29
N TYR A 5 6.16 -13.01 -1.11
CA TYR A 5 6.26 -13.04 -2.57
C TYR A 5 5.27 -13.99 -3.27
N SER A 6 4.16 -14.36 -2.62
CA SER A 6 3.17 -15.24 -3.23
C SER A 6 1.73 -14.95 -2.81
N THR A 7 1.43 -14.91 -1.51
CA THR A 7 0.05 -14.82 -1.04
C THR A 7 -0.30 -13.45 -0.50
N HIS A 8 0.60 -12.82 0.26
CA HIS A 8 0.30 -11.60 1.00
C HIS A 8 1.44 -10.58 0.95
N GLY A 9 1.09 -9.32 0.78
CA GLY A 9 1.97 -8.16 0.92
C GLY A 9 1.36 -7.10 1.82
N TYR A 10 2.15 -6.56 2.74
CA TYR A 10 1.80 -5.40 3.55
C TYR A 10 2.66 -4.21 3.13
N LEU A 11 2.01 -3.18 2.58
CA LEU A 11 2.63 -1.90 2.27
C LEU A 11 2.54 -0.99 3.50
N CYS A 12 3.69 -0.63 4.03
CA CYS A 12 3.83 0.18 5.23
C CYS A 12 4.91 1.25 5.05
N ASP A 13 4.89 2.24 5.95
CA ASP A 13 5.93 3.26 6.10
C ASP A 13 6.25 4.05 4.81
N VAL A 14 5.24 4.23 3.96
CA VAL A 14 5.34 5.13 2.80
C VAL A 14 5.30 6.57 3.31
N ILE A 15 6.43 7.24 3.25
CA ILE A 15 6.58 8.63 3.67
C ILE A 15 7.26 9.45 2.57
N ILE A 16 6.72 10.64 2.34
CA ILE A 16 7.35 11.68 1.54
C ILE A 16 7.60 12.86 2.48
N ASP A 17 8.85 13.32 2.51
CA ASP A 17 9.24 14.52 3.26
C ASP A 17 8.39 15.71 2.82
N GLU A 18 7.99 16.54 3.78
CA GLU A 18 6.97 17.56 3.60
C GLU A 18 7.32 18.55 2.50
N GLN A 19 8.61 18.88 2.35
CA GLN A 19 9.08 19.84 1.36
C GLN A 19 8.93 19.34 -0.09
N TYR A 20 8.72 18.03 -0.29
CA TYR A 20 8.59 17.41 -1.60
C TYR A 20 7.19 16.84 -1.88
N ARG A 21 6.22 17.09 -1.00
CA ARG A 21 4.82 16.69 -1.22
C ARG A 21 4.20 17.52 -2.34
N GLY A 22 3.16 16.98 -2.99
CA GLY A 22 2.48 17.64 -4.12
C GLY A 22 3.23 17.59 -5.46
N MET A 23 4.49 17.13 -5.48
CA MET A 23 5.32 17.04 -6.69
C MET A 23 5.16 15.71 -7.47
N GLY A 24 4.19 14.87 -7.09
CA GLY A 24 3.94 13.58 -7.74
C GLY A 24 4.85 12.42 -7.31
N ILE A 25 5.78 12.63 -6.38
CA ILE A 25 6.73 11.60 -5.91
C ILE A 25 6.02 10.37 -5.35
N GLY A 26 4.96 10.56 -4.56
CA GLY A 26 4.18 9.44 -4.02
C GLY A 26 3.56 8.56 -5.12
N LYS A 27 3.16 9.17 -6.24
CA LYS A 27 2.66 8.41 -7.40
C LYS A 27 3.81 7.65 -8.08
N ALA A 28 4.94 8.31 -8.30
CA ALA A 28 6.11 7.65 -8.90
C ALA A 28 6.59 6.45 -8.06
N LEU A 29 6.63 6.61 -6.74
CA LEU A 29 6.97 5.53 -5.81
C LEU A 29 5.97 4.38 -5.89
N MET A 30 4.66 4.68 -5.86
CA MET A 30 3.64 3.64 -5.96
C MET A 30 3.68 2.91 -7.30
N THR A 31 3.87 3.63 -8.42
CA THR A 31 4.04 3.02 -9.74
C THR A 31 5.21 2.05 -9.75
N TYR A 32 6.38 2.47 -9.23
CA TYR A 32 7.55 1.59 -9.13
C TYR A 32 7.27 0.34 -8.29
N ILE A 33 6.59 0.46 -7.15
CA ILE A 33 6.28 -0.69 -6.30
C ILE A 33 5.32 -1.63 -7.03
N MET A 34 4.24 -1.12 -7.64
CA MET A 34 3.25 -1.95 -8.33
C MET A 34 3.80 -2.64 -9.58
N GLU A 35 4.82 -2.06 -10.23
CA GLU A 35 5.49 -2.64 -11.40
C GLU A 35 6.68 -3.54 -11.02
N TYR A 36 7.01 -3.70 -9.73
CA TYR A 36 8.15 -4.50 -9.32
C TYR A 36 7.92 -5.98 -9.67
N PRO A 37 8.80 -6.63 -10.47
CA PRO A 37 8.53 -7.96 -11.04
C PRO A 37 8.25 -9.04 -9.99
N ALA A 38 8.91 -8.98 -8.83
CA ALA A 38 8.74 -9.97 -7.77
C ALA A 38 7.36 -9.91 -7.08
N LEU A 39 6.52 -8.91 -7.38
CA LEU A 39 5.22 -8.72 -6.74
C LEU A 39 4.03 -9.02 -7.63
N GLN A 40 4.27 -9.30 -8.92
CA GLN A 40 3.18 -9.51 -9.88
C GLN A 40 2.31 -10.70 -9.51
N ASP A 41 2.88 -11.70 -8.83
CA ASP A 41 2.18 -12.91 -8.39
C ASP A 41 1.63 -12.82 -6.96
N VAL A 42 1.85 -11.71 -6.24
CA VAL A 42 1.33 -11.54 -4.86
C VAL A 42 -0.18 -11.37 -4.90
N ARG A 43 -0.90 -12.41 -4.45
CA ARG A 43 -2.36 -12.48 -4.55
C ARG A 43 -3.10 -11.33 -3.85
N THR A 44 -2.64 -10.92 -2.67
CA THR A 44 -3.33 -9.92 -1.84
C THR A 44 -2.35 -8.90 -1.29
N MET A 45 -2.65 -7.62 -1.46
CA MET A 45 -1.91 -6.53 -0.83
C MET A 45 -2.82 -5.75 0.12
N CYS A 46 -2.31 -5.38 1.28
CA CYS A 46 -3.02 -4.53 2.23
C CYS A 46 -2.13 -3.39 2.73
N LEU A 47 -2.79 -2.32 3.19
CA LEU A 47 -2.19 -1.15 3.80
C LEU A 47 -3.20 -0.53 4.77
N MET A 48 -2.71 0.35 5.63
CA MET A 48 -3.55 1.22 6.46
C MET A 48 -3.21 2.67 6.13
N THR A 49 -4.23 3.49 5.89
CA THR A 49 -4.06 4.90 5.56
C THR A 49 -5.11 5.74 6.30
N ASN A 50 -4.72 6.94 6.74
CA ASN A 50 -5.64 7.88 7.38
C ASN A 50 -6.25 8.87 6.37
N ASP A 51 -5.46 9.31 5.38
CA ASP A 51 -5.80 10.47 4.53
C ASP A 51 -5.45 10.26 3.04
N ALA A 52 -4.58 9.33 2.70
CA ALA A 52 -4.13 9.08 1.33
C ALA A 52 -4.97 8.06 0.53
N HIS A 53 -6.23 7.83 0.90
CA HIS A 53 -7.12 6.83 0.23
C HIS A 53 -7.17 7.00 -1.29
N LYS A 54 -7.41 8.23 -1.78
CA LYS A 54 -7.47 8.55 -3.21
C LYS A 54 -6.17 8.23 -3.96
N LEU A 55 -5.02 8.29 -3.29
CA LEU A 55 -3.75 7.89 -3.92
C LEU A 55 -3.78 6.41 -4.22
N TYR A 56 -4.07 5.59 -3.20
CA TYR A 56 -4.04 4.13 -3.29
C TYR A 56 -5.17 3.56 -4.17
N GLU A 57 -6.34 4.21 -4.21
CA GLU A 57 -7.43 3.85 -5.11
C GLU A 57 -7.01 3.83 -6.59
N ASN A 58 -6.10 4.73 -7.01
CA ASN A 58 -5.58 4.73 -8.38
C ASN A 58 -4.76 3.48 -8.73
N TYR A 59 -4.32 2.72 -7.72
CA TYR A 59 -3.54 1.50 -7.85
C TYR A 59 -4.37 0.24 -7.53
N GLY A 60 -5.70 0.35 -7.54
CA GLY A 60 -6.61 -0.79 -7.35
C GLY A 60 -6.81 -1.19 -5.89
N PHE A 61 -6.26 -0.45 -4.92
CA PHE A 61 -6.64 -0.61 -3.52
C PHE A 61 -8.07 -0.15 -3.32
N ALA A 62 -8.80 -0.84 -2.45
CA ALA A 62 -10.15 -0.49 -2.09
C ALA A 62 -10.36 -0.69 -0.59
N ASN A 63 -11.40 -0.07 -0.05
CA ASN A 63 -11.82 -0.32 1.32
C ASN A 63 -12.12 -1.81 1.53
N MET A 64 -11.74 -2.31 2.71
CA MET A 64 -11.97 -3.71 3.05
C MET A 64 -13.47 -4.01 3.07
N LYS A 65 -13.88 -5.07 2.37
CA LYS A 65 -15.29 -5.50 2.29
C LYS A 65 -15.86 -5.90 3.65
N ASP A 66 -15.03 -6.47 4.51
CA ASP A 66 -15.40 -6.92 5.85
C ASP A 66 -14.31 -6.52 6.85
N PRO A 67 -14.34 -5.26 7.33
CA PRO A 67 -13.34 -4.75 8.27
C PRO A 67 -13.28 -5.55 9.57
N GLY A 68 -14.37 -6.25 9.95
CA GLY A 68 -14.46 -7.03 11.19
C GLY A 68 -13.56 -8.28 11.21
N LYS A 69 -13.03 -8.71 10.05
CA LYS A 69 -12.09 -9.83 9.96
C LYS A 69 -10.65 -9.49 10.37
N PHE A 70 -10.33 -8.22 10.52
CA PHE A 70 -8.99 -7.77 10.88
C PHE A 70 -8.88 -7.60 12.40
N MET A 71 -7.89 -8.25 12.99
CA MET A 71 -7.56 -8.10 14.41
C MET A 71 -6.15 -7.53 14.55
N MET A 72 -5.95 -6.64 15.52
CA MET A 72 -4.67 -6.00 15.81
C MET A 72 -4.38 -6.11 17.30
N LYS A 73 -3.15 -6.49 17.64
CA LYS A 73 -2.63 -6.44 19.01
C LYS A 73 -1.54 -5.38 19.10
N ARG A 74 -1.73 -4.38 19.95
CA ARG A 74 -0.70 -3.39 20.30
C ARG A 74 -0.02 -3.83 21.60
N LYS A 75 1.28 -3.61 21.69
CA LYS A 75 2.01 -3.73 22.95
C LYS A 75 1.92 -2.43 23.72
#